data_AF-A0A1G1D6V6-F1
#
_entry.id   AF-A0A1G1D6V6-F1
#
_cell.length_a   1.000
_cell.length_b   1.000
_cell.length_c   1.000
_cell.angle_alpha   90.00
_cell.angle_beta   90.00
_cell.angle_gamma   90.00
#
_symmetry.space_group_name_H-M   'P 1'
#
loop_
_entity.id
_entity.type
_entity.pdbx_description
1 polymer ?
#
loop_
_entity_poly.entity_id
_entity_poly.type
_entity_poly.pdbx_seq_one_letter_code
_entity_poly.pdbx_strand_id
1 'polypeptide(L)'
;MNQVVLKSNDNVSIKPIVIQALQSEQNELKTGILKTKAKLSVFEKKYNMSTATFLKATPDSLPFNELEAVEWSGEYETLKRLEDELSRLMKIELCS
;
A
#
# COMPACT_ATOMS: atom_id res chain seq x y z
N MET A 1 2.67 20.59 11.61
CA MET A 1 3.38 20.72 10.32
C MET A 1 4.77 20.16 10.54
N ASN A 2 5.19 19.18 9.74
CA ASN A 2 6.50 18.54 9.89
C ASN A 2 7.37 18.94 8.70
N GLN A 3 8.62 19.34 8.96
CA GLN A 3 9.56 19.80 7.94
C GLN A 3 10.90 19.08 8.12
N VAL A 4 11.56 18.79 6.99
CA VAL A 4 12.92 18.26 6.93
C VAL A 4 13.77 19.18 6.06
N VAL A 5 15.02 19.44 6.47
CA VAL A 5 15.98 20.24 5.72
C VAL A 5 17.10 19.33 5.22
N LEU A 6 17.32 19.32 3.91
CA LEU A 6 18.37 18.54 3.26
C LEU A 6 19.52 19.46 2.85
N LYS A 7 20.75 19.04 3.12
CA LYS A 7 21.98 19.78 2.80
C LYS A 7 22.99 18.83 2.13
N SER A 8 23.73 19.33 1.16
CA SER A 8 24.85 18.63 0.51
C SER A 8 25.98 19.62 0.29
N ASN A 9 27.22 19.12 0.32
CA ASN A 9 28.41 19.87 -0.05
C ASN A 9 28.72 19.77 -1.54
N ASP A 10 27.94 18.99 -2.29
CA ASP A 10 28.09 18.85 -3.73
C ASP A 10 27.58 20.10 -4.45
N ASN A 11 28.11 20.32 -5.65
CA ASN A 11 27.69 21.35 -6.59
C ASN A 11 26.42 20.97 -7.39
N VAL A 12 25.80 19.82 -7.08
CA VAL A 12 24.56 19.34 -7.72
C VAL A 12 23.35 19.79 -6.90
N SER A 13 22.28 20.20 -7.59
CA SER A 13 21.03 20.55 -6.94
C SER A 13 20.37 19.31 -6.29
N ILE A 14 20.04 19.42 -5.00
CA ILE A 14 19.37 18.37 -4.22
C ILE A 14 17.92 18.16 -4.71
N LYS A 15 17.28 19.24 -5.18
CA LYS A 15 15.83 19.25 -5.47
C LYS A 15 15.41 18.22 -6.53
N PRO A 16 16.06 18.11 -7.71
CA PRO A 16 15.72 17.08 -8.69
C PRO A 16 15.88 15.65 -8.16
N ILE A 17 16.90 15.39 -7.35
CA ILE A 17 17.16 14.07 -6.77
C ILE A 17 16.01 13.67 -5.84
N VAL A 18 15.58 14.60 -4.98
CA VAL A 18 14.47 14.36 -4.04
C VAL A 18 13.15 14.18 -4.78
N ILE A 19 12.87 14.98 -5.82
CA ILE A 19 11.69 14.82 -6.67
C ILE A 19 11.67 13.41 -7.28
N GLN A 20 12.79 12.98 -7.85
CA GLN A 20 12.89 11.67 -8.48
C GLN A 20 12.69 10.53 -7.46
N ALA A 21 13.30 10.63 -6.27
CA ALA A 21 13.14 9.63 -5.21
C ALA A 21 11.68 9.51 -4.76
N LEU A 22 11.01 10.65 -4.51
CA LEU A 22 9.59 10.68 -4.16
C LEU A 22 8.70 10.08 -5.26
N GLN A 23 8.98 10.38 -6.52
CA GLN A 23 8.25 9.81 -7.66
C GLN A 23 8.46 8.30 -7.79
N SER A 24 9.69 7.82 -7.59
CA SER A 24 10.01 6.38 -7.61
C SER A 24 9.20 5.64 -6.55
N GLU A 25 9.25 6.12 -5.31
CA GLU A 25 8.53 5.52 -4.18
C GLU A 25 7.01 5.50 -4.43
N GLN A 26 6.44 6.59 -4.95
CA GLN A 26 5.02 6.62 -5.34
C GLN A 26 4.68 5.54 -6.37
N ASN A 27 5.55 5.29 -7.34
CA ASN A 27 5.32 4.28 -8.38
C ASN A 27 5.47 2.85 -7.84
N GLU A 28 6.41 2.64 -6.93
CA GLU A 28 6.60 1.36 -6.23
C GLU A 28 5.36 1.01 -5.38
N LEU A 29 4.88 1.96 -4.58
CA LEU A 29 3.65 1.81 -3.79
C LEU A 29 2.43 1.51 -4.67
N LYS A 30 2.25 2.25 -5.78
CA LYS A 30 1.17 1.98 -6.75
C LYS A 30 1.26 0.58 -7.32
N THR A 31 2.47 0.11 -7.65
CA THR A 31 2.69 -1.25 -8.15
C THR A 31 2.34 -2.30 -7.09
N GLY A 32 2.73 -2.08 -5.83
CA GLY A 32 2.36 -2.91 -4.69
C GLY A 32 0.83 -3.00 -4.54
N ILE A 33 0.14 -1.87 -4.54
CA ILE A 33 -1.32 -1.78 -4.44
C ILE A 33 -2.00 -2.61 -5.54
N LEU A 34 -1.55 -2.47 -6.79
CA LEU A 34 -2.12 -3.23 -7.91
C LEU A 34 -1.93 -4.74 -7.74
N LYS A 35 -0.75 -5.17 -7.31
CA LYS A 35 -0.46 -6.59 -7.05
C LYS A 35 -1.29 -7.15 -5.90
N THR A 36 -1.41 -6.42 -4.79
CA THR A 36 -2.22 -6.85 -3.64
C THR A 36 -3.71 -6.88 -3.99
N LYS A 37 -4.23 -5.91 -4.75
CA LYS A 37 -5.61 -5.95 -5.26
C LYS A 37 -5.85 -7.17 -6.16
N ALA A 38 -4.88 -7.52 -7.01
CA ALA A 38 -4.98 -8.72 -7.84
C ALA A 38 -5.06 -10.00 -6.99
N LYS A 39 -4.25 -10.11 -5.93
CA LYS A 39 -4.31 -11.24 -4.99
C LYS A 39 -5.64 -11.32 -4.23
N LEU A 40 -6.13 -10.20 -3.71
CA LEU A 40 -7.45 -10.13 -3.08
C LEU A 40 -8.55 -10.61 -4.04
N SER A 41 -8.50 -10.20 -5.31
CA SER A 41 -9.45 -10.66 -6.32
C SER A 41 -9.42 -12.18 -6.55
N VAL A 42 -8.28 -12.86 -6.35
CA VAL A 42 -8.20 -14.32 -6.43
C VAL A 42 -9.04 -14.96 -5.34
N PHE A 43 -8.90 -14.52 -4.09
CA PHE A 43 -9.74 -15.01 -2.99
C PHE A 43 -11.22 -14.69 -3.20
N GLU A 44 -11.52 -13.46 -3.61
CA GLU A 44 -12.90 -13.02 -3.84
C GLU A 44 -13.61 -13.85 -4.89
N LYS A 45 -12.91 -14.17 -5.99
CA LYS A 45 -13.44 -15.04 -7.05
C LYS A 45 -13.54 -16.49 -6.59
N LYS A 46 -12.54 -17.00 -5.87
CA LYS A 46 -12.50 -18.39 -5.39
C LYS A 46 -13.68 -18.70 -4.46
N TYR A 47 -14.02 -17.78 -3.57
CA TYR A 47 -15.10 -17.95 -2.59
C TYR A 47 -16.41 -17.25 -2.97
N ASN A 48 -16.46 -16.59 -4.14
CA ASN A 48 -17.58 -15.77 -4.58
C ASN A 48 -18.06 -14.81 -3.48
N MET A 49 -17.12 -14.18 -2.79
CA MET A 49 -17.34 -13.39 -1.57
C MET A 49 -16.42 -12.17 -1.60
N SER A 50 -16.95 -10.98 -1.34
CA SER A 50 -16.11 -9.78 -1.27
C SER A 50 -15.19 -9.81 -0.04
N THR A 51 -14.02 -9.17 -0.12
CA THR A 51 -13.12 -9.03 1.03
C THR A 51 -13.83 -8.35 2.21
N ALA A 52 -14.71 -7.38 1.95
CA ALA A 52 -15.48 -6.70 3.00
C ALA A 52 -16.50 -7.61 3.70
N THR A 53 -17.06 -8.59 2.97
CA THR A 53 -17.95 -9.62 3.54
C THR A 53 -17.14 -10.61 4.36
N PHE A 54 -16.01 -11.07 3.83
CA PHE A 54 -15.07 -11.96 4.52
C PHE A 54 -14.64 -11.38 5.88
N LEU A 55 -14.21 -10.13 5.93
CA LEU A 55 -13.76 -9.48 7.16
C LEU A 55 -14.84 -9.32 8.24
N LYS A 56 -16.12 -9.49 7.87
CA LYS A 56 -17.27 -9.45 8.80
C LYS A 56 -17.79 -10.84 9.16
N ALA A 57 -17.32 -11.88 8.49
CA ALA A 57 -17.79 -13.24 8.69
C ALA A 57 -17.25 -13.82 10.01
N THR A 58 -18.02 -14.70 10.63
CA THR A 58 -17.55 -15.47 11.79
C THR A 58 -16.75 -16.68 11.31
N PRO A 59 -15.71 -17.12 12.05
CA PRO A 59 -14.87 -18.26 11.65
C PRO A 59 -15.68 -19.52 11.30
N ASP A 60 -16.73 -19.80 12.08
CA ASP A 60 -17.60 -20.98 11.91
C ASP A 60 -18.46 -20.95 10.63
N SER A 61 -18.51 -19.81 9.94
CA SER A 61 -19.28 -19.62 8.71
C SER A 61 -18.44 -19.72 7.43
N LEU A 62 -17.12 -19.89 7.56
CA LEU A 62 -16.19 -19.83 6.45
C LEU A 62 -15.94 -21.21 5.83
N PRO A 63 -16.11 -21.36 4.50
CA PRO A 63 -15.90 -22.65 3.81
C PRO A 63 -14.42 -22.96 3.49
N PHE A 64 -13.47 -22.17 4.01
CA PHE A 64 -12.03 -22.28 3.72
C PHE A 64 -11.20 -22.54 4.97
N ASN A 65 -9.98 -23.04 4.75
CA ASN A 65 -9.09 -23.40 5.84
C ASN A 65 -8.52 -22.13 6.54
N GLU A 66 -8.05 -22.32 7.77
CA GLU A 66 -7.52 -21.24 8.61
C GLU A 66 -6.35 -20.50 7.96
N LEU A 67 -5.49 -21.20 7.21
CA LEU A 67 -4.36 -20.60 6.52
C LEU A 67 -4.82 -19.58 5.45
N GLU A 68 -5.79 -19.95 4.62
CA GLU A 68 -6.33 -19.05 3.59
C GLU A 68 -7.04 -17.84 4.21
N ALA A 69 -7.68 -18.01 5.36
CA ALA A 69 -8.25 -16.89 6.11
C ALA A 69 -7.15 -15.92 6.56
N VAL A 70 -6.07 -16.44 7.14
CA VAL A 70 -4.91 -15.63 7.58
C VAL A 70 -4.27 -14.92 6.39
N GLU A 71 -4.07 -15.61 5.27
CA GLU A 71 -3.51 -15.02 4.05
C GLU A 71 -4.39 -13.90 3.50
N TRP A 72 -5.71 -14.13 3.39
CA TRP A 72 -6.64 -13.13 2.86
C TRP A 72 -6.69 -11.89 3.75
N SER A 73 -6.79 -12.05 5.07
CA SER A 73 -6.71 -10.92 6.02
C SER A 73 -5.37 -10.19 5.92
N GLY A 74 -4.27 -10.92 5.77
CA GLY A 74 -2.94 -10.35 5.62
C GLY A 74 -2.77 -9.50 4.35
N GLU A 75 -3.34 -9.94 3.23
CA GLU A 75 -3.35 -9.16 1.99
C GLU A 75 -4.20 -7.90 2.12
N TYR A 76 -5.33 -7.95 2.84
CA TYR A 76 -6.14 -6.76 3.10
C TYR A 76 -5.39 -5.72 3.95
N GLU A 77 -4.76 -6.13 5.04
CA GLU A 77 -3.96 -5.23 5.89
C GLU A 77 -2.74 -4.67 5.12
N THR A 78 -2.15 -5.48 4.24
CA THR A 78 -1.09 -5.02 3.36
C THR A 78 -1.59 -3.93 2.40
N LEU A 79 -2.76 -4.11 1.79
CA LEU A 79 -3.35 -3.10 0.92
C LEU A 79 -3.56 -1.79 1.66
N LYS A 80 -4.18 -1.85 2.85
CA LYS A 80 -4.46 -0.69 3.68
C LYS A 80 -3.19 0.08 4.03
N ARG A 81 -2.12 -0.62 4.43
CA ARG A 81 -0.83 0.00 4.73
C ARG A 81 -0.24 0.72 3.52
N LEU A 82 -0.27 0.09 2.35
CA LEU A 82 0.27 0.68 1.11
C LEU A 82 -0.54 1.92 0.68
N GLU A 83 -1.87 1.87 0.77
CA GLU A 83 -2.73 3.01 0.44
C GLU A 83 -2.53 4.18 1.43
N ASP A 84 -2.38 3.88 2.72
CA ASP A 84 -2.07 4.89 3.75
C ASP A 84 -0.70 5.54 3.51
N GLU A 85 0.32 4.76 3.18
CA GLU A 85 1.67 5.25 2.89
C GLU A 85 1.70 6.13 1.64
N LEU A 86 1.06 5.68 0.56
CA LEU A 86 0.92 6.48 -0.67
C LEU A 86 0.18 7.79 -0.39
N SER A 87 -0.90 7.76 0.41
CA SER A 87 -1.64 8.96 0.81
C SER A 87 -0.78 9.96 1.57
N ARG A 88 0.11 9.49 2.46
CA ARG A 88 1.05 10.36 3.18
C ARG A 88 2.08 10.95 2.24
N LEU A 89 2.63 10.14 1.33
CA LEU A 89 3.64 10.54 0.37
C LEU A 89 3.11 11.60 -0.63
N MET A 90 1.86 11.47 -1.06
CA MET A 90 1.21 12.44 -1.96
C MET A 90 0.95 13.81 -1.32
N LYS A 91 0.99 13.90 0.02
CA LYS A 91 0.83 15.14 0.78
C LYS A 91 2.16 15.86 1.04
N ILE A 92 3.29 15.29 0.61
CA ILE A 92 4.60 15.93 0.74
C ILE A 92 4.74 17.00 -0.33
N GLU A 93 5.04 18.22 0.12
CA GLU A 93 5.30 19.36 -0.73
C GLU A 93 6.77 19.78 -0.60
N LEU A 94 7.40 20.09 -1.73
CA LEU A 94 8.74 20.65 -1.75
C LEU A 94 8.66 22.16 -1.74
N CYS A 95 9.09 22.77 -0.64
CA CYS A 95 9.18 24.22 -0.54
C CYS A 95 10.08 24.79 -1.66
N SER A 96 9.64 25.89 -2.24
CA SER A 96 10.36 26.66 -3.28
C SER A 96 11.36 27.62 -2.68
#